data_AF-A0A3M1JB26-F1
#
_entry.id   AF-A0A3M1JB26-F1
#
_cell.length_a   1.000
_cell.length_b   1.000
_cell.length_c   1.000
_cell.angle_alpha   90.00
_cell.angle_beta   90.00
_cell.angle_gamma   90.00
#
_symmetry.space_group_name_H-M   'P 1'
#
loop_
_entity.id
_entity.type
_entity.pdbx_description
1 polymer ?
#
loop_
_entity_poly.entity_id
_entity_poly.type
_entity_poly.pdbx_seq_one_letter_code
_entity_poly.pdbx_strand_id
1 'polypeptide(L)'
;MRPTDIDDPQYFHRVVDCQWACPAHTPVPEYIRLIAQGRYDDAYMLNWESNVFPGILGRTCDRPCEPACRRSRLPEDKPVAICRLKRVAADYRGDISGRLPQIPAAKNGSKRIALLGAGPASLTVARDLAPLGYHCTLIEKDPRGGGLMRTNIPSFRLPEKVLNEEVDYILRMGLETRFGEEVTSLKAVLDEGFDAVFVGTGAPRGKDLDLPGRREADANIHIG
;
A
#
# COMPACT_ATOMS: atom_id res chain seq x y z
N MET A 1 -36.87 14.61 4.86
CA MET A 1 -35.42 14.49 4.57
C MET A 1 -34.80 15.87 4.74
N ARG A 2 -33.60 15.98 5.30
CA ARG A 2 -32.88 17.27 5.29
C ARG A 2 -32.43 17.55 3.85
N PRO A 3 -32.51 18.81 3.36
CA PRO A 3 -32.00 19.18 2.05
C PRO A 3 -30.50 18.86 1.92
N THR A 4 -30.05 18.64 0.69
CA THR A 4 -28.63 18.55 0.36
C THR A 4 -27.94 19.86 0.70
N ASP A 5 -26.89 19.78 1.52
CA ASP A 5 -26.06 20.93 1.87
C ASP A 5 -25.11 21.18 0.70
N ILE A 6 -25.34 22.27 -0.03
CA ILE A 6 -24.53 22.66 -1.18
C ILE A 6 -23.42 23.66 -0.80
N ASP A 7 -23.43 24.15 0.44
CA ASP A 7 -22.47 25.13 0.95
C ASP A 7 -21.20 24.44 1.48
N ASP A 8 -21.28 23.15 1.83
CA ASP A 8 -20.14 22.29 2.18
C ASP A 8 -19.72 21.39 1.00
N PRO A 9 -18.58 21.66 0.34
CA PRO A 9 -18.03 20.79 -0.71
C PRO A 9 -17.84 19.33 -0.25
N GLN A 10 -17.59 19.08 1.04
CA GLN A 10 -17.44 17.72 1.59
C GLN A 10 -18.73 16.90 1.49
N TYR A 11 -19.90 17.55 1.47
CA TYR A 11 -21.18 16.88 1.29
C TYR A 11 -21.22 16.09 -0.02
N PHE A 12 -20.72 16.67 -1.11
CA PHE A 12 -20.64 16.00 -2.42
C PHE A 12 -19.57 14.91 -2.47
N HIS A 13 -18.54 14.99 -1.63
CA HIS A 13 -17.52 13.95 -1.51
C HIS A 13 -18.02 12.73 -0.70
N ARG A 14 -19.02 12.89 0.17
CA ARG A 14 -19.61 11.82 1.01
C ARG A 14 -20.85 11.14 0.40
N VAL A 15 -20.95 11.03 -0.93
CA VAL A 15 -22.09 10.35 -1.57
C VAL A 15 -22.00 8.82 -1.45
N VAL A 16 -20.79 8.29 -1.28
CA VAL A 16 -20.51 6.85 -1.19
C VAL A 16 -19.75 6.54 0.10
N ASP A 17 -20.48 6.21 1.17
CA ASP A 17 -19.93 6.02 2.52
C ASP A 17 -18.75 5.02 2.59
N CYS A 18 -18.82 3.90 1.87
CA CYS A 18 -17.74 2.91 1.86
C CYS A 18 -16.46 3.38 1.16
N GLN A 19 -16.59 4.22 0.13
CA GLN A 19 -15.45 4.85 -0.55
C GLN A 19 -14.88 5.98 0.31
N TRP A 20 -15.75 6.79 0.92
CA TRP A 20 -15.35 7.86 1.83
C TRP A 20 -14.60 7.34 3.07
N ALA A 21 -15.04 6.21 3.63
CA ALA A 21 -14.37 5.59 4.77
C ALA A 21 -13.06 4.87 4.40
N CYS A 22 -12.79 4.63 3.12
CA CYS A 22 -11.51 4.06 2.69
C CYS A 22 -10.45 5.15 2.66
N PRO A 23 -9.30 5.01 3.35
CA PRO A 23 -8.23 6.01 3.33
C PRO A 23 -7.68 6.29 1.93
N ALA A 24 -7.75 5.30 1.03
CA ALA A 24 -7.33 5.43 -0.35
C ALA A 24 -8.45 5.93 -1.29
N HIS A 25 -9.65 6.23 -0.77
CA HIS A 25 -10.82 6.62 -1.55
C HIS A 25 -11.13 5.69 -2.74
N THR A 26 -10.86 4.40 -2.57
CA THR A 26 -11.00 3.42 -3.64
C THR A 26 -12.47 3.32 -4.11
N PRO A 27 -12.74 3.18 -5.42
CA PRO A 27 -14.09 3.19 -5.97
C PRO A 27 -14.82 1.86 -5.69
N VAL A 28 -15.21 1.64 -4.42
CA VAL A 28 -15.79 0.40 -3.91
C VAL A 28 -16.96 -0.13 -4.74
N PRO A 29 -18.00 0.67 -5.04
CA PRO A 29 -19.15 0.16 -5.77
C PRO A 29 -18.79 -0.28 -7.19
N GLU A 30 -17.84 0.39 -7.81
CA GLU A 30 -17.50 0.19 -9.22
C GLU A 30 -16.74 -1.12 -9.43
N TYR A 31 -15.67 -1.37 -8.66
CA TYR A 31 -14.96 -2.65 -8.79
C TYR A 31 -15.82 -3.84 -8.35
N ILE A 32 -16.74 -3.66 -7.39
CA ILE A 32 -17.69 -4.72 -7.02
C ILE A 32 -18.62 -5.06 -8.20
N ARG A 33 -19.06 -4.05 -8.97
CA ARG A 33 -19.85 -4.28 -10.17
C ARG A 33 -19.06 -5.00 -11.25
N LEU A 34 -17.77 -4.68 -11.42
CA LEU A 34 -16.88 -5.39 -12.34
C LEU A 34 -16.68 -6.86 -11.91
N ILE A 35 -16.51 -7.13 -10.62
CA ILE A 35 -16.45 -8.50 -10.07
C ILE A 35 -17.74 -9.26 -10.39
N ALA A 36 -18.92 -8.64 -10.18
CA ALA A 36 -20.21 -9.27 -10.49
C ALA A 36 -20.39 -9.60 -11.98
N GLN A 37 -19.67 -8.91 -12.85
CA GLN A 37 -19.64 -9.16 -14.30
C GLN A 37 -18.55 -10.17 -14.71
N GLY A 38 -17.80 -10.74 -13.77
CA GLY A 38 -16.65 -11.62 -14.06
C GLY A 38 -15.42 -10.90 -14.61
N ARG A 39 -15.41 -9.55 -14.59
CA ARG A 39 -14.31 -8.71 -15.12
C ARG A 39 -13.26 -8.48 -14.04
N TYR A 40 -12.59 -9.54 -13.62
CA TYR A 40 -11.66 -9.51 -12.49
C TYR A 40 -10.42 -8.64 -12.75
N ASP A 41 -9.87 -8.68 -13.97
CA ASP A 41 -8.72 -7.87 -14.36
C ASP A 41 -9.04 -6.38 -14.27
N ASP A 42 -10.23 -5.98 -14.75
CA ASP A 42 -10.70 -4.59 -14.68
C ASP A 42 -10.94 -4.17 -13.23
N ALA A 43 -11.57 -5.04 -12.44
CA ALA A 43 -11.78 -4.79 -11.02
C ALA A 43 -10.45 -4.63 -10.25
N TYR A 44 -9.45 -5.44 -10.59
CA TYR A 44 -8.12 -5.36 -10.00
C TYR A 44 -7.43 -4.05 -10.39
N MET A 45 -7.41 -3.70 -11.68
CA MET A 45 -6.77 -2.47 -12.15
C MET A 45 -7.45 -1.22 -11.60
N LEU A 46 -8.77 -1.19 -11.51
CA LEU A 46 -9.50 -0.09 -10.89
C LEU A 46 -9.17 0.04 -9.39
N ASN A 47 -8.99 -1.08 -8.68
CA ASN A 47 -8.47 -1.02 -7.32
C ASN A 47 -7.03 -0.52 -7.29
N TRP A 48 -6.21 -0.92 -8.25
CA TRP A 48 -4.79 -0.59 -8.34
C TRP A 48 -4.54 0.90 -8.57
N GLU A 49 -5.46 1.60 -9.24
CA GLU A 49 -5.41 3.05 -9.43
C GLU A 49 -5.30 3.81 -8.11
N SER A 50 -6.17 3.49 -7.15
CA SER A 50 -6.20 4.15 -5.82
C SER A 50 -5.40 3.41 -4.75
N ASN A 51 -5.30 2.09 -4.82
CA ASN A 51 -4.58 1.26 -3.85
C ASN A 51 -3.34 0.64 -4.48
N VAL A 52 -2.18 0.82 -3.85
CA VAL A 52 -0.92 0.29 -4.40
C VAL A 52 -0.80 -1.25 -4.34
N PHE A 53 -1.50 -1.89 -3.38
CA PHE A 53 -1.43 -3.35 -3.18
C PHE A 53 -2.82 -4.00 -3.03
N PRO A 54 -3.64 -4.09 -4.09
CA PRO A 54 -5.00 -4.62 -3.99
C PRO A 54 -5.08 -6.06 -3.42
N GLY A 55 -4.16 -6.94 -3.80
CA GLY A 55 -4.09 -8.34 -3.37
C GLY A 55 -3.68 -8.52 -1.92
N ILE A 56 -2.73 -7.71 -1.45
CA ILE A 56 -2.33 -7.61 -0.03
C ILE A 56 -3.50 -7.03 0.77
N LEU A 57 -4.06 -5.89 0.36
CA LEU A 57 -5.16 -5.23 1.07
C LEU A 57 -6.44 -6.08 1.09
N GLY A 58 -6.70 -6.92 0.09
CA GLY A 58 -7.80 -7.89 0.13
C GLY A 58 -7.68 -8.93 1.25
N ARG A 59 -6.49 -9.06 1.86
CA ARG A 59 -6.18 -10.02 2.92
C ARG A 59 -5.96 -9.36 4.28
N THR A 60 -5.31 -8.19 4.30
CA THR A 60 -4.77 -7.59 5.52
C THR A 60 -5.46 -6.29 5.93
N CYS A 61 -6.34 -5.72 5.10
CA CYS A 61 -7.02 -4.47 5.41
C CYS A 61 -7.94 -4.59 6.65
N ASP A 62 -7.95 -3.55 7.48
CA ASP A 62 -8.84 -3.39 8.64
C ASP A 62 -10.29 -3.06 8.28
N ARG A 63 -10.56 -2.91 6.97
CA ARG A 63 -11.91 -2.79 6.38
C ARG A 63 -12.74 -1.62 6.91
N PRO A 64 -12.21 -0.39 7.01
CA PRO A 64 -13.00 0.76 7.48
C PRO A 64 -14.24 1.04 6.61
N CYS A 65 -14.24 0.57 5.36
CA CYS A 65 -15.34 0.65 4.42
C CYS A 65 -16.54 -0.25 4.76
N GLU A 66 -16.35 -1.35 5.48
CA GLU A 66 -17.43 -2.30 5.81
C GLU A 66 -18.37 -1.75 6.89
N PRO A 67 -17.89 -1.20 8.03
CA PRO A 67 -18.76 -0.53 9.01
C PRO A 67 -19.54 0.66 8.43
N ALA A 68 -18.96 1.37 7.44
CA ALA A 68 -19.61 2.49 6.77
C ALA A 68 -20.62 2.04 5.68
N CYS A 69 -20.73 0.75 5.38
CA CYS A 69 -21.54 0.26 4.27
C CYS A 69 -23.03 0.58 4.46
N ARG A 70 -23.65 1.22 3.45
CA ARG A 70 -25.10 1.52 3.47
C ARG A 70 -25.98 0.27 3.61
N ARG A 71 -25.50 -0.90 3.22
CA ARG A 71 -26.22 -2.18 3.37
C ARG A 71 -26.51 -2.52 4.84
N SER A 72 -25.69 -2.07 5.78
CA SER A 72 -25.92 -2.24 7.21
C SER A 72 -27.16 -1.49 7.72
N ARG A 73 -27.75 -0.58 6.92
CA ARG A 73 -29.02 0.11 7.24
C ARG A 73 -30.26 -0.75 6.95
N LEU A 74 -30.09 -1.91 6.31
CA LEU A 74 -31.17 -2.86 6.05
C LEU A 74 -31.40 -3.76 7.27
N PRO A 75 -32.58 -4.39 7.43
CA PRO A 75 -32.91 -5.20 8.60
C PRO A 75 -31.94 -6.34 8.90
N GLU A 76 -31.22 -6.83 7.89
CA GLU A 76 -30.24 -7.91 8.05
C GLU A 76 -28.93 -7.46 8.71
N ASP A 77 -28.68 -6.14 8.81
CA ASP A 77 -27.49 -5.49 9.38
C ASP A 77 -26.17 -6.18 8.96
N LYS A 78 -26.01 -6.41 7.66
CA LYS A 78 -24.84 -7.11 7.10
C LYS A 78 -24.19 -6.24 6.03
N PRO A 79 -22.98 -5.71 6.28
CA PRO A 79 -22.25 -5.00 5.24
C PRO A 79 -21.86 -5.96 4.11
N VAL A 80 -21.56 -5.38 2.95
CA VAL A 80 -20.90 -6.14 1.89
C VAL A 80 -19.51 -6.54 2.37
N ALA A 81 -19.09 -7.77 2.08
CA ALA A 81 -17.73 -8.26 2.39
C ALA A 81 -16.69 -7.67 1.42
N ILE A 82 -16.55 -6.35 1.43
CA ILE A 82 -15.76 -5.53 0.50
C ILE A 82 -14.31 -6.01 0.43
N CYS A 83 -13.68 -6.28 1.59
CA CYS A 83 -12.29 -6.73 1.63
C CYS A 83 -12.13 -8.10 0.95
N ARG A 84 -13.09 -9.01 1.17
CA ARG A 84 -13.07 -10.34 0.54
C ARG A 84 -13.31 -10.25 -0.97
N LEU A 85 -14.18 -9.35 -1.42
CA LEU A 85 -14.38 -9.11 -2.85
C LEU A 85 -13.13 -8.51 -3.51
N LYS A 86 -12.42 -7.61 -2.83
CA LYS A 86 -11.10 -7.13 -3.29
C LYS A 86 -10.12 -8.29 -3.47
N ARG A 87 -10.09 -9.24 -2.53
CA ARG A 87 -9.33 -10.48 -2.67
C ARG A 87 -9.79 -11.32 -3.87
N VAL A 88 -11.09 -11.45 -4.12
CA VAL A 88 -11.60 -12.17 -5.31
C VAL A 88 -11.08 -11.54 -6.60
N ALA A 89 -11.13 -10.22 -6.74
CA ALA A 89 -10.55 -9.55 -7.91
C ALA A 89 -9.06 -9.87 -8.07
N ALA A 90 -8.29 -9.84 -6.97
CA ALA A 90 -6.88 -10.19 -7.01
C ALA A 90 -6.63 -11.67 -7.33
N ASP A 91 -7.43 -12.60 -6.80
CA ASP A 91 -7.17 -14.05 -6.93
C ASP A 91 -7.62 -14.60 -8.29
N TYR A 92 -8.61 -13.97 -8.94
CA TYR A 92 -9.18 -14.41 -10.21
C TYR A 92 -8.75 -13.59 -11.44
N ARG A 93 -7.95 -12.54 -11.25
CA ARG A 93 -7.39 -11.81 -12.39
C ARG A 93 -6.41 -12.69 -13.19
N GLY A 94 -6.34 -12.44 -14.49
CA GLY A 94 -5.28 -12.93 -15.37
C GLY A 94 -3.98 -12.14 -15.21
N ASP A 95 -3.15 -12.16 -16.26
CA ASP A 95 -1.94 -11.35 -16.30
C ASP A 95 -2.27 -9.86 -16.51
N ILE A 96 -1.81 -9.02 -15.60
CA ILE A 96 -2.01 -7.56 -15.64
C ILE A 96 -0.74 -6.81 -16.03
N SER A 97 0.37 -7.50 -16.32
CA SER A 97 1.66 -6.89 -16.65
C SER A 97 1.56 -5.86 -17.79
N GLY A 98 0.81 -6.19 -18.86
CA GLY A 98 0.55 -5.30 -19.99
C GLY A 98 -0.43 -4.15 -19.69
N ARG A 99 -1.05 -4.13 -18.50
CA ARG A 99 -1.97 -3.09 -18.05
C ARG A 99 -1.35 -2.13 -17.03
N LEU A 100 -0.18 -2.47 -16.49
CA LEU A 100 0.58 -1.60 -15.61
C LEU A 100 1.09 -0.37 -16.39
N PRO A 101 1.24 0.80 -15.73
CA PRO A 101 1.76 1.99 -16.37
C PRO A 101 3.12 1.73 -17.03
N GLN A 102 3.24 2.16 -18.27
CA GLN A 102 4.52 2.09 -18.98
C GLN A 102 5.45 3.16 -18.44
N ILE A 103 6.67 2.74 -18.11
CA ILE A 103 7.69 3.64 -17.59
C ILE A 103 8.39 4.30 -18.77
N PRO A 104 8.45 5.65 -18.84
CA PRO A 104 9.15 6.33 -19.92
C PRO A 104 10.62 5.92 -19.98
N ALA A 105 11.09 5.57 -21.18
CA ALA A 105 12.51 5.29 -21.43
C ALA A 105 13.35 6.56 -21.24
N ALA A 106 12.86 7.69 -21.75
CA ALA A 106 13.42 9.00 -21.46
C ALA A 106 12.86 9.50 -20.12
N LYS A 107 13.75 9.68 -19.15
CA LYS A 107 13.40 10.17 -17.82
C LYS A 107 13.20 11.68 -17.84
N ASN A 108 12.34 12.18 -16.95
CA ASN A 108 11.99 13.58 -16.85
C ASN A 108 13.12 14.37 -16.16
N GLY A 109 14.14 14.70 -16.96
CA GLY A 109 15.32 15.44 -16.53
C GLY A 109 16.30 14.61 -15.70
N SER A 110 17.21 15.28 -15.01
CA SER A 110 18.26 14.68 -14.18
C SER A 110 17.87 14.52 -12.70
N LYS A 111 16.58 14.73 -12.35
CA LYS A 111 16.16 14.76 -10.95
C LYS A 111 16.16 13.36 -10.33
N ARG A 112 16.92 13.20 -9.26
CA ARG A 112 17.11 11.94 -8.52
C ARG A 112 16.41 12.02 -7.17
N ILE A 113 15.65 10.97 -6.84
CA ILE A 113 14.84 10.90 -5.62
C ILE A 113 15.26 9.67 -4.83
N ALA A 114 15.74 9.88 -3.60
CA ALA A 114 16.02 8.78 -2.68
C ALA A 114 14.75 8.41 -1.89
N LEU A 115 14.45 7.13 -1.81
CA LEU A 115 13.36 6.56 -1.05
C LEU A 115 13.95 5.66 0.04
N LEU A 116 13.86 6.08 1.30
CA LEU A 116 14.48 5.37 2.42
C LEU A 116 13.47 4.39 3.04
N GLY A 117 13.84 3.11 3.08
CA GLY A 117 12.97 1.99 3.41
C GLY A 117 12.13 1.55 2.20
N ALA A 118 11.96 0.25 2.03
CA ALA A 118 11.17 -0.42 0.99
C ALA A 118 9.83 -0.93 1.55
N GLY A 119 9.22 -0.20 2.47
CA GLY A 119 7.87 -0.45 2.98
C GLY A 119 6.76 0.05 2.05
N PRO A 120 5.49 -0.11 2.46
CA PRO A 120 4.33 0.31 1.66
C PRO A 120 4.37 1.78 1.22
N ALA A 121 4.87 2.67 2.11
CA ALA A 121 4.92 4.10 1.85
C ALA A 121 5.87 4.45 0.70
N SER A 122 7.14 4.05 0.79
CA SER A 122 8.13 4.32 -0.25
C SER A 122 7.82 3.61 -1.56
N LEU A 123 7.28 2.39 -1.51
CA LEU A 123 6.83 1.68 -2.71
C LEU A 123 5.65 2.41 -3.38
N THR A 124 4.75 3.03 -2.61
CA THR A 124 3.68 3.87 -3.16
C THR A 124 4.25 5.09 -3.87
N VAL A 125 5.19 5.79 -3.23
CA VAL A 125 5.88 6.94 -3.84
C VAL A 125 6.61 6.53 -5.12
N ALA A 126 7.31 5.40 -5.11
CA ALA A 126 7.98 4.86 -6.29
C ALA A 126 6.99 4.56 -7.43
N ARG A 127 5.87 3.91 -7.12
CA ARG A 127 4.80 3.56 -8.06
C ARG A 127 4.20 4.81 -8.73
N ASP A 128 4.07 5.91 -8.01
CA ASP A 128 3.49 7.16 -8.54
C ASP A 128 4.51 7.97 -9.35
N LEU A 129 5.77 7.99 -8.92
CA LEU A 129 6.81 8.81 -9.55
C LEU A 129 7.47 8.14 -10.76
N ALA A 130 7.59 6.82 -10.78
CA ALA A 130 8.25 6.11 -11.88
C ALA A 130 7.52 6.31 -13.24
N PRO A 131 6.18 6.23 -13.34
CA PRO A 131 5.45 6.52 -14.57
C PRO A 131 5.57 7.99 -15.03
N LEU A 132 5.81 8.90 -14.09
CA LEU A 132 6.13 10.31 -14.39
C LEU A 132 7.59 10.50 -14.82
N GLY A 133 8.35 9.43 -15.02
CA GLY A 133 9.71 9.48 -15.55
C GLY A 133 10.77 9.91 -14.55
N TYR A 134 10.51 9.95 -13.25
CA TYR A 134 11.55 10.28 -12.26
C TYR A 134 12.56 9.13 -12.06
N HIS A 135 13.79 9.50 -11.65
CA HIS A 135 14.78 8.54 -11.19
C HIS A 135 14.60 8.31 -9.69
N CYS A 136 14.14 7.12 -9.32
CA CYS A 136 13.94 6.73 -7.93
C CYS A 136 14.98 5.69 -7.51
N THR A 137 15.69 5.97 -6.42
CA THR A 137 16.61 5.04 -5.77
C THR A 137 16.02 4.60 -4.44
N LEU A 138 15.68 3.32 -4.31
CA LEU A 138 15.12 2.71 -3.12
C LEU A 138 16.24 2.09 -2.29
N ILE A 139 16.42 2.57 -1.06
CA ILE A 139 17.48 2.13 -0.13
C ILE A 139 16.81 1.42 1.05
N GLU A 140 17.17 0.16 1.30
CA GLU A 140 16.52 -0.69 2.30
C GLU A 140 17.55 -1.53 3.06
N LYS A 141 17.42 -1.57 4.40
CA LYS A 141 18.30 -2.35 5.28
C LYS A 141 18.08 -3.85 5.12
N ASP A 142 16.85 -4.27 4.84
CA ASP A 142 16.50 -5.67 4.71
C ASP A 142 16.88 -6.21 3.31
N PRO A 143 17.07 -7.54 3.15
CA PRO A 143 17.43 -8.12 1.85
C PRO A 143 16.36 -8.00 0.76
N ARG A 144 15.11 -7.63 1.12
CA ARG A 144 13.97 -7.56 0.19
C ARG A 144 12.96 -6.50 0.61
N GLY A 145 12.32 -5.88 -0.37
CA GLY A 145 11.23 -4.94 -0.15
C GLY A 145 9.95 -5.57 0.40
N GLY A 146 9.12 -4.75 1.05
CA GLY A 146 7.84 -5.12 1.67
C GLY A 146 7.69 -4.56 3.10
N GLY A 147 8.80 -4.22 3.76
CA GLY A 147 8.82 -3.72 5.14
C GLY A 147 8.01 -4.60 6.10
N LEU A 148 7.21 -3.96 6.97
CA LEU A 148 6.37 -4.68 7.95
C LEU A 148 5.35 -5.65 7.34
N MET A 149 4.94 -5.46 6.08
CA MET A 149 4.09 -6.45 5.41
C MET A 149 4.79 -7.79 5.27
N ARG A 150 6.11 -7.78 5.09
CA ARG A 150 6.96 -8.97 4.95
C ARG A 150 7.41 -9.51 6.30
N THR A 151 7.84 -8.63 7.20
CA THR A 151 8.48 -9.05 8.45
C THR A 151 7.48 -9.40 9.56
N ASN A 152 6.27 -8.81 9.56
CA ASN A 152 5.35 -8.92 10.71
C ASN A 152 4.02 -9.60 10.39
N ILE A 153 3.58 -9.66 9.13
CA ILE A 153 2.32 -10.32 8.77
C ILE A 153 2.60 -11.80 8.51
N PRO A 154 2.01 -12.73 9.30
CA PRO A 154 2.25 -14.15 9.10
C PRO A 154 1.77 -14.64 7.73
N SER A 155 2.46 -15.63 7.17
CA SER A 155 2.20 -16.18 5.83
C SER A 155 0.78 -16.74 5.65
N PHE A 156 0.15 -17.24 6.71
CA PHE A 156 -1.24 -17.70 6.67
C PHE A 156 -2.26 -16.55 6.52
N ARG A 157 -1.91 -15.33 6.94
CA ARG A 157 -2.70 -14.11 6.68
C ARG A 157 -2.34 -13.50 5.33
N LEU A 158 -1.06 -13.39 5.03
CA LEU A 158 -0.54 -12.83 3.79
C LEU A 158 0.45 -13.80 3.14
N PRO A 159 0.02 -14.62 2.16
CA PRO A 159 0.91 -15.55 1.49
C PRO A 159 2.06 -14.82 0.79
N GLU A 160 3.29 -15.34 0.94
CA GLU A 160 4.49 -14.73 0.35
C GLU A 160 4.39 -14.54 -1.16
N LYS A 161 3.72 -15.48 -1.86
CA LYS A 161 3.50 -15.36 -3.31
C LYS A 161 2.77 -14.06 -3.67
N VAL A 162 1.73 -13.71 -2.91
CA VAL A 162 0.92 -12.49 -3.14
C VAL A 162 1.73 -11.24 -2.80
N LEU A 163 2.45 -11.28 -1.68
CA LEU A 163 3.31 -10.17 -1.28
C LEU A 163 4.40 -9.91 -2.32
N ASN A 164 5.15 -10.94 -2.70
CA ASN A 164 6.25 -10.83 -3.65
C ASN A 164 5.74 -10.35 -5.00
N GLU A 165 4.62 -10.88 -5.49
CA GLU A 165 4.02 -10.46 -6.76
C GLU A 165 3.70 -8.95 -6.78
N GLU A 166 3.01 -8.43 -5.78
CA GLU A 166 2.61 -7.02 -5.80
C GLU A 166 3.77 -6.06 -5.50
N VAL A 167 4.72 -6.46 -4.64
CA VAL A 167 5.95 -5.69 -4.44
C VAL A 167 6.78 -5.67 -5.73
N ASP A 168 6.91 -6.80 -6.41
CA ASP A 168 7.70 -6.92 -7.64
C ASP A 168 7.14 -6.09 -8.79
N TYR A 169 5.82 -5.88 -8.87
CA TYR A 169 5.26 -4.97 -9.88
C TYR A 169 5.86 -3.58 -9.80
N ILE A 170 6.13 -3.11 -8.59
CA ILE A 170 6.70 -1.78 -8.34
C ILE A 170 8.21 -1.80 -8.52
N LEU A 171 8.90 -2.81 -7.97
CA LEU A 171 10.35 -2.95 -8.12
C LEU A 171 10.78 -3.06 -9.59
N ARG A 172 9.93 -3.64 -10.45
CA ARG A 172 10.19 -3.78 -11.89
C ARG A 172 9.88 -2.51 -12.70
N MET A 173 9.46 -1.41 -12.06
CA MET A 173 9.23 -0.11 -12.73
C MET A 173 10.53 0.66 -13.05
N GLY A 174 11.67 -0.04 -13.14
CA GLY A 174 12.96 0.57 -13.43
C GLY A 174 13.49 1.44 -12.29
N LEU A 175 13.27 1.02 -11.05
CA LEU A 175 13.86 1.63 -9.86
C LEU A 175 15.32 1.18 -9.70
N GLU A 176 16.20 2.07 -9.21
CA GLU A 176 17.48 1.63 -8.65
C GLU A 176 17.20 1.09 -7.24
N THR A 177 17.66 -0.11 -6.92
CA THR A 177 17.41 -0.73 -5.60
C THR A 177 18.71 -1.07 -4.90
N ARG A 178 18.87 -0.62 -3.66
CA ARG A 178 19.99 -0.94 -2.76
C ARG A 178 19.45 -1.67 -1.53
N PHE A 179 19.42 -3.00 -1.60
CA PHE A 179 18.99 -3.86 -0.49
C PHE A 179 20.19 -4.25 0.37
N GLY A 180 19.96 -4.46 1.67
CA GLY A 180 21.03 -4.71 2.64
C GLY A 180 21.80 -3.45 3.08
N GLU A 181 21.28 -2.26 2.73
CA GLU A 181 21.92 -0.97 3.01
C GLU A 181 21.10 -0.20 4.06
N GLU A 182 21.63 -0.10 5.28
CA GLU A 182 21.00 0.67 6.35
C GLU A 182 21.44 2.13 6.31
N VAL A 183 20.46 3.04 6.21
CA VAL A 183 20.73 4.48 6.33
C VAL A 183 20.78 4.88 7.80
N THR A 184 22.00 5.19 8.26
CA THR A 184 22.26 5.68 9.63
C THR A 184 22.47 7.20 9.70
N SER A 185 22.62 7.87 8.55
CA SER A 185 22.84 9.32 8.47
C SER A 185 22.12 9.92 7.27
N LEU A 186 21.11 10.77 7.53
CA LEU A 186 20.42 11.52 6.48
C LEU A 186 21.37 12.49 5.76
N LYS A 187 22.37 13.03 6.47
CA LYS A 187 23.37 13.91 5.86
C LYS A 187 24.16 13.18 4.76
N ALA A 188 24.58 11.94 5.03
CA ALA A 188 25.33 11.14 4.04
C ALA A 188 24.50 10.90 2.77
N VAL A 189 23.21 10.62 2.92
CA VAL A 189 22.29 10.49 1.77
C VAL A 189 22.18 11.81 1.01
N LEU A 190 22.04 12.95 1.69
CA LEU A 190 21.95 14.26 1.02
C LEU A 190 23.24 14.61 0.27
N ASP A 191 24.40 14.22 0.81
CA ASP A 191 25.71 14.43 0.19
C ASP A 191 25.90 13.61 -1.11
N GLU A 192 25.07 12.58 -1.38
CA GLU A 192 25.03 11.84 -2.67
C GLU A 192 24.36 12.62 -3.82
N GLY A 193 23.84 13.83 -3.55
CA GLY A 193 23.30 14.72 -4.56
C GLY A 193 21.90 14.33 -5.07
N PHE A 194 21.04 13.81 -4.19
CA PHE A 194 19.62 13.63 -4.50
C PHE A 194 18.88 14.98 -4.43
N ASP A 195 17.96 15.22 -5.36
CA ASP A 195 17.12 16.42 -5.40
C ASP A 195 15.99 16.37 -4.36
N ALA A 196 15.57 15.17 -3.97
CA ALA A 196 14.57 14.93 -2.94
C ALA A 196 14.83 13.63 -2.20
N VAL A 197 14.44 13.59 -0.93
CA VAL A 197 14.50 12.40 -0.08
C VAL A 197 13.13 12.17 0.54
N PHE A 198 12.59 10.97 0.37
CA PHE A 198 11.41 10.49 1.07
C PHE A 198 11.82 9.50 2.16
N VAL A 199 11.41 9.76 3.40
CA VAL A 199 11.72 8.91 4.55
C VAL A 199 10.53 8.02 4.88
N GLY A 200 10.60 6.75 4.48
CA GLY A 200 9.57 5.73 4.68
C GLY A 200 10.07 4.51 5.48
N THR A 201 10.99 4.73 6.42
CA THR A 201 11.66 3.69 7.22
C THR A 201 10.76 3.01 8.25
N GLY A 202 9.59 3.58 8.53
CA GLY A 202 8.62 3.04 9.48
C GLY A 202 9.09 3.13 10.94
N ALA A 203 8.49 2.30 11.80
CA ALA A 203 8.82 2.21 13.22
C ALA A 203 9.13 0.75 13.60
N PRO A 204 10.31 0.22 13.24
CA PRO A 204 10.65 -1.19 13.44
C PRO A 204 10.92 -1.56 14.90
N ARG A 205 11.34 -0.59 15.72
CA ARG A 205 11.68 -0.82 17.13
C ARG A 205 10.41 -1.00 17.97
N GLY A 206 10.37 -2.09 18.73
CA GLY A 206 9.28 -2.37 19.67
C GLY A 206 9.27 -1.41 20.87
N LYS A 207 8.17 -1.42 21.62
CA LYS A 207 8.09 -0.73 22.92
C LYS A 207 8.68 -1.62 24.00
N ASP A 208 9.69 -1.12 24.71
CA ASP A 208 10.24 -1.81 25.88
C ASP A 208 9.31 -1.67 27.10
N LEU A 209 9.37 -2.66 28.00
CA LEU A 209 8.54 -2.72 29.20
C LEU A 209 9.41 -2.61 30.45
N ASP A 210 9.02 -1.75 31.38
CA ASP A 210 9.66 -1.67 32.70
C ASP A 210 8.98 -2.63 33.67
N LEU A 211 9.56 -3.81 33.85
CA LEU A 211 9.01 -4.89 34.68
C LEU A 211 10.14 -5.61 35.46
N PRO A 212 9.86 -6.14 36.67
CA PRO A 212 10.83 -6.96 37.39
C PRO A 212 11.35 -8.12 36.54
N GLY A 213 12.66 -8.34 36.52
CA GLY A 213 13.28 -9.40 35.71
C GLY A 213 13.59 -9.01 34.25
N ARG A 214 13.15 -7.82 33.79
CA ARG A 214 13.35 -7.40 32.39
C ARG A 214 14.82 -7.32 31.99
N ARG A 215 15.66 -6.70 32.84
CA ARG A 215 17.08 -6.48 32.52
C ARG A 215 17.88 -7.78 32.63
N GLU A 216 17.52 -8.62 33.58
CA GLU A 216 18.10 -9.94 33.80
C GLU A 216 17.84 -10.88 32.62
N ALA A 217 16.71 -10.70 31.91
CA ALA A 217 16.33 -11.50 30.75
C ALA A 217 16.73 -10.89 29.39
N ASP A 218 17.53 -9.81 29.34
CA ASP A 218 17.81 -9.04 28.12
C ASP A 218 18.33 -9.90 26.94
N ALA A 219 19.17 -10.89 27.23
CA ALA A 219 19.70 -11.82 26.22
C ALA A 219 18.63 -12.65 25.50
N ASN A 220 17.42 -12.77 26.06
CA ASN A 220 16.30 -13.53 25.51
C ASN A 220 15.17 -12.64 24.98
N ILE A 221 15.34 -11.31 25.00
CA ILE A 221 14.31 -10.34 24.63
C ILE A 221 14.75 -9.60 23.37
N HIS A 222 13.93 -9.67 22.32
CA HIS A 222 14.15 -8.95 21.07
C HIS A 222 13.08 -7.86 20.92
N ILE A 223 13.50 -6.60 20.80
CA ILE A 223 12.62 -5.42 20.71
C ILE A 223 12.78 -4.76 19.34
N GLY A 224 12.69 -5.60 18.30
CA GLY A 224 12.97 -5.19 16.92
C GLY A 224 14.44 -4.91 16.64
#